data_AF-A0A8F8XAT4-F1
#
_entry.id   AF-A0A8F8XAT4-F1
#
_cell.length_a   1.000
_cell.length_b   1.000
_cell.length_c   1.000
_cell.angle_alpha   90.00
_cell.angle_beta   90.00
_cell.angle_gamma   90.00
#
_symmetry.space_group_name_H-M   'P 1'
#
loop_
_entity.id
_entity.type
_entity.pdbx_description
1 polymer ?
#
loop_
_entity_poly.entity_id
_entity_poly.type
_entity_poly.pdbx_seq_one_letter_code
_entity_poly.pdbx_strand_id
1 'polypeptide(L)' 'MAVPKKRTSKSRKRIRRNIWKGKAYQAALKAFSLAESISTGCSKSFYCTTKEEPSGSSK' A
#
# COMPACT_ATOMS: atom_id res chain seq x y z
N MET A 1 28.17 23.99 9.96
CA MET A 1 27.11 22.95 9.92
C MET A 1 27.09 22.20 11.23
N ALA A 2 25.92 21.80 11.73
CA ALA A 2 25.82 21.02 12.97
C ALA A 2 26.32 19.58 12.75
N VAL A 3 27.21 19.11 13.62
CA VAL A 3 27.80 17.76 13.59
C VAL A 3 27.29 16.95 14.78
N PRO A 4 26.86 15.69 14.60
CA PRO A 4 26.41 14.87 15.72
C PRO A 4 27.57 14.55 16.67
N LYS A 5 27.41 14.91 17.94
CA LYS A 5 28.44 14.65 18.97
C LYS A 5 28.67 13.17 19.24
N LYS A 6 27.64 12.33 19.06
CA LYS A 6 27.67 10.88 19.30
C LYS A 6 26.83 10.15 18.26
N ARG A 7 27.18 8.90 17.98
CA ARG A 7 26.36 8.02 17.11
C ARG A 7 25.04 7.68 17.78
N THR A 8 24.01 7.48 16.97
CA THR A 8 22.73 6.96 17.44
C THR A 8 22.87 5.49 17.86
N SER A 9 22.22 5.12 18.96
CA SER A 9 22.17 3.72 19.40
C SER A 9 21.42 2.85 18.38
N LYS A 10 21.70 1.54 18.38
CA LYS A 10 21.05 0.59 17.48
C LYS A 10 19.51 0.63 17.64
N SER A 11 19.02 0.73 18.87
CA SER A 11 17.59 0.81 19.17
C SER A 11 16.93 2.06 18.58
N ARG A 12 17.47 3.27 18.84
CA ARG A 12 16.91 4.51 18.29
C ARG A 12 16.91 4.54 16.76
N LYS A 13 17.95 3.96 16.12
CA LYS A 13 17.99 3.80 14.66
C LYS A 13 16.91 2.84 14.14
N ARG A 14 16.59 1.76 14.85
CA ARG A 14 15.51 0.83 14.47
C ARG A 14 14.14 1.49 14.61
N ILE A 15 13.86 2.18 15.72
CA ILE A 15 12.58 2.87 15.95
C ILE A 15 12.25 3.85 14.80
N ARG A 16 13.22 4.69 14.39
CA ARG A 16 13.01 5.62 13.27
C ARG A 16 12.69 4.91 11.96
N ARG A 17 13.35 3.77 11.67
CA ARG A 17 13.06 2.96 10.49
C ARG A 17 11.69 2.29 10.57
N ASN A 18 11.28 1.84 11.75
CA ASN A 18 9.98 1.21 11.95
C ASN A 18 8.84 2.20 11.73
N ILE A 19 9.00 3.48 12.10
CA ILE A 19 8.00 4.52 11.79
C ILE A 19 7.79 4.66 10.28
N TRP A 20 8.87 4.65 9.50
CA TRP A 20 8.77 4.69 8.04
C TRP A 20 8.10 3.44 7.47
N LYS A 21 8.46 2.25 7.97
CA LYS A 21 7.84 0.97 7.58
C LYS A 21 6.37 0.87 7.98
N GLY A 22 5.96 1.46 9.11
CA GLY A 22 4.58 1.45 9.59
C GLY A 22 3.60 2.14 8.63
N LYS A 23 4.08 3.12 7.84
CA LYS A 23 3.27 3.76 6.80
C LYS A 23 2.88 2.79 5.68
N ALA A 24 3.79 1.89 5.31
CA ALA A 24 3.53 0.88 4.28
C ALA A 24 2.44 -0.11 4.71
N TYR A 25 2.41 -0.47 6.00
CA TYR A 25 1.37 -1.33 6.57
C TYR A 25 -0.04 -0.71 6.42
N GLN A 26 -0.18 0.58 6.72
CA GLN A 26 -1.46 1.28 6.54
C GLN A 26 -1.90 1.33 5.07
N ALA A 27 -0.96 1.51 4.14
CA ALA A 27 -1.24 1.47 2.70
C ALA A 27 -1.69 0.06 2.26
N ALA A 28 -1.04 -0.99 2.76
CA ALA A 28 -1.39 -2.38 2.46
C ALA A 28 -2.81 -2.73 2.93
N LEU A 29 -3.22 -2.31 4.13
CA LEU A 29 -4.58 -2.54 4.64
C LEU A 29 -5.65 -1.89 3.75
N LYS A 30 -5.41 -0.65 3.33
CA LYS A 30 -6.33 0.06 2.42
C LYS A 30 -6.40 -0.60 1.06
N ALA A 31 -5.25 -1.02 0.51
CA ALA A 31 -5.16 -1.71 -0.77
C ALA A 31 -5.88 -3.07 -0.73
N PHE A 32 -5.72 -3.83 0.35
CA PHE A 32 -6.41 -5.11 0.52
C PHE A 32 -7.93 -4.95 0.59
N SER A 33 -8.42 -4.01 1.42
CA SER A 33 -9.86 -3.71 1.49
C SER A 33 -10.42 -3.24 0.15
N LEU A 34 -9.63 -2.49 -0.63
CA LEU A 34 -10.04 -2.05 -1.96
C LEU A 34 -10.10 -3.23 -2.94
N ALA A 35 -9.12 -4.13 -2.91
CA ALA A 35 -9.09 -5.32 -3.77
C ALA A 35 -10.33 -6.21 -3.54
N GLU A 36 -10.69 -6.50 -2.30
CA GLU A 36 -11.90 -7.26 -1.95
C GLU A 36 -13.18 -6.58 -2.49
N SER A 37 -13.28 -5.25 -2.37
CA SER A 37 -14.41 -4.48 -2.91
C SER A 37 -14.52 -4.56 -4.43
N ILE A 38 -13.39 -4.68 -5.14
CA ILE A 38 -13.35 -4.84 -6.60
C ILE A 38 -13.70 -6.28 -6.99
N SER A 39 -13.10 -7.27 -6.32
CA SER A 39 -13.28 -8.69 -6.61
C SER A 39 -14.74 -9.16 -6.52
N THR A 40 -15.53 -8.59 -5.60
CA THR A 40 -16.95 -8.94 -5.44
C THR A 40 -17.84 -8.40 -6.55
N GLY A 41 -17.40 -7.42 -7.34
CA GLY A 41 -18.18 -6.82 -8.43
C GLY A 41 -19.47 -6.09 -8.00
N CYS A 42 -19.74 -6.00 -6.69
CA CYS A 42 -20.94 -5.33 -6.17
C CYS A 42 -20.78 -3.81 -6.04
N SER A 43 -19.55 -3.30 -6.07
CA SER A 43 -19.28 -1.87 -5.91
C SER A 43 -19.47 -1.13 -7.25
N LYS A 44 -20.40 -0.18 -7.29
CA LYS A 44 -20.73 0.63 -8.50
C LYS A 44 -19.89 1.90 -8.64
N SER A 45 -19.04 2.20 -7.66
CA SER A 45 -18.28 3.46 -7.57
C SER A 45 -16.84 3.35 -8.08
N PHE A 46 -16.26 2.15 -8.14
CA PHE A 46 -14.88 1.93 -8.58
C PHE A 46 -14.85 1.09 -9.86
N TYR A 47 -14.26 1.63 -10.92
CA TYR A 47 -14.07 0.92 -12.20
C TYR A 47 -12.59 0.58 -12.37
N CYS A 48 -12.28 -0.71 -12.49
CA CYS A 48 -10.96 -1.16 -12.90
C CYS A 48 -11.01 -1.48 -14.39
N THR A 49 -10.26 -0.75 -15.21
CA THR A 49 -10.12 -1.08 -16.63
C THR A 49 -9.23 -2.31 -16.75
N THR A 50 -9.84 -3.49 -16.85
CA THR A 50 -9.09 -4.69 -17.23
C THR A 50 -8.67 -4.52 -18.68
N LYS A 51 -7.36 -4.48 -18.94
CA LYS A 51 -6.84 -4.66 -20.31
C LYS A 51 -6.91 -6.15 -20.63
N GLU A 52 -8.13 -6.70 -20.63
CA GLU A 52 -8.37 -7.88 -21.43
C GLU A 52 -8.34 -7.39 -22.87
N GLU A 53 -7.49 -7.99 -23.71
CA GLU A 53 -7.81 -8.11 -25.13
C GLU A 53 -9.30 -8.48 -25.25
N PRO A 54 -10.05 -7.94 -26.22
CA PRO A 54 -11.48 -8.21 -26.33
C PRO A 54 -11.70 -9.67 -26.73
N SER A 55 -11.63 -10.59 -25.77
CA SER A 55 -12.17 -11.93 -25.93
C SER A 55 -13.68 -11.75 -26.01
N GLY A 56 -14.20 -11.92 -27.23
CA GLY A 56 -15.54 -11.56 -27.62
C GLY A 56 -16.65 -12.07 -26.70
N SER A 57 -17.75 -11.32 -26.74
CA SER A 57 -19.14 -11.73 -26.59
C SER A 57 -19.42 -13.05 -25.86
N SER A 58 -20.24 -13.00 -24.80
CA SER A 58 -21.40 -13.90 -24.67
C SER A 58 -22.37 -13.44 -23.58
N LYS A 59 -23.52 -12.93 -24.05
CA LYS A 59 -24.83 -12.75 -23.42
C LYS A 59 -24.99 -11.74 -22.29
#